data_AF-A0A843ESH9-F1
#
_entry.id   AF-A0A843ESH9-F1
#
_cell.length_a   1.000
_cell.length_b   1.000
_cell.length_c   1.000
_cell.angle_alpha   90.00
_cell.angle_beta   90.00
_cell.angle_gamma   90.00
#
_symmetry.space_group_name_H-M   'P 1'
#
loop_
_entity.id
_entity.type
_entity.pdbx_description
1 polymer ?
#
loop_
_entity_poly.entity_id
_entity_poly.type
_entity_poly.pdbx_seq_one_letter_code
_entity_poly.pdbx_strand_id
1 'polypeptide(L)'
;MNQNNFQEFKDLFFKSKKYWILYLVLVTVLALSTISKRNFTDPTFEIAIFILVAIMGIFSILFYFSHNSNDELYKVAFVIILLFGITTALIVPICDVSDEVEHLTRAEITSQGVLVPHWTGDEVGIDRLYNHSDEGKYSNVKNDNVGFETIRSHMFFNDNREKTVFDVEGDTDKINYEPMIDGSAFEQNPFFGYLPQAIGIFMAKLLDLNVIWILWLGRIGNLVCYAGLISLAIRKTPVLKIPLLAVACIPITIYQAASVSIDSMIIGLGILAVAYFICMLKADKNSIEIRDVAIFTVICLLLGLCKLTYLAFIFLLLFVPRDNFAFKRVIPTSLASISIVAICGVLWSRYSTPALMHSWRSKLNYVNSAEQISYFIHNPAFVQKFFTQIFTTDLAWMIYGIFNFFSAGSANH
;
A
#
# COMPACT_ATOMS: atom_id res chain seq x y z
N MET A 1 11.61 20.34 32.96
CA MET A 1 10.24 19.77 32.90
C MET A 1 9.49 20.32 34.11
N ASN A 2 8.50 21.20 33.93
CA ASN A 2 7.78 21.82 35.07
C ASN A 2 7.01 20.76 35.89
N GLN A 3 6.90 20.95 37.22
CA GLN A 3 6.17 20.04 38.11
C GLN A 3 4.73 19.76 37.64
N ASN A 4 4.07 20.73 37.00
CA ASN A 4 2.74 20.56 36.42
C ASN A 4 2.68 19.52 35.29
N ASN A 5 3.68 19.50 34.39
CA ASN A 5 3.72 18.54 33.27
C ASN A 5 3.95 17.10 33.75
N PHE A 6 4.73 16.94 34.83
CA PHE A 6 4.96 15.64 35.44
C PHE A 6 3.70 15.09 36.10
N GLN A 7 2.95 15.95 36.79
CA GLN A 7 1.68 15.56 37.41
C GLN A 7 0.63 15.18 36.37
N GLU A 8 0.50 15.94 35.30
CA GLU A 8 -0.42 15.65 34.19
C GLU A 8 -0.07 14.33 33.49
N PHE A 9 1.21 14.07 33.23
CA PHE A 9 1.67 12.79 32.68
C PHE A 9 1.35 11.62 33.61
N LYS A 10 1.59 11.79 34.92
CA LYS A 10 1.29 10.78 35.93
C LYS A 10 -0.21 10.45 35.94
N ASP A 11 -1.07 11.47 35.88
CA ASP A 11 -2.52 11.30 35.84
C ASP A 11 -2.98 10.58 34.57
N LEU A 12 -2.44 10.94 33.41
CA LEU A 12 -2.68 10.23 32.13
C LEU A 12 -2.23 8.75 32.20
N PHE A 13 -1.07 8.49 32.80
CA PHE A 13 -0.53 7.15 32.95
C PHE A 13 -1.41 6.25 33.81
N PHE A 14 -1.93 6.78 34.93
CA PHE A 14 -2.86 6.04 35.78
C PHE A 14 -4.25 5.89 35.15
N LYS A 15 -4.76 6.93 34.47
CA LYS A 15 -6.05 6.88 33.76
C LYS A 15 -6.08 5.82 32.66
N SER A 16 -4.96 5.65 31.96
CA SER A 16 -4.82 4.67 30.87
C SER A 16 -4.34 3.28 31.33
N LYS A 17 -4.16 3.06 32.64
CA LYS A 17 -3.56 1.84 33.24
C LYS A 17 -4.07 0.52 32.67
N LYS A 18 -5.39 0.35 32.60
CA LYS A 18 -5.99 -0.89 32.09
C LYS A 18 -5.65 -1.17 30.63
N TYR A 19 -5.47 -0.13 29.81
CA TYR A 19 -5.22 -0.26 28.37
C TYR A 19 -3.78 -0.65 28.09
N TRP A 20 -2.81 0.01 28.73
CA TRP A 20 -1.41 -0.36 28.51
C TRP A 20 -1.06 -1.70 29.16
N ILE A 21 -1.70 -2.09 30.27
CA ILE A 21 -1.55 -3.46 30.81
C ILE A 21 -2.11 -4.49 29.83
N LEU A 22 -3.33 -4.28 29.33
CA LEU A 22 -3.93 -5.17 28.34
C LEU A 22 -3.05 -5.29 27.08
N TYR A 23 -2.53 -4.16 26.60
CA TYR A 23 -1.61 -4.14 25.47
C TYR A 23 -0.34 -4.97 25.73
N LEU A 24 0.30 -4.81 26.89
CA LEU A 24 1.47 -5.61 27.24
C LEU A 24 1.16 -7.11 27.30
N VAL A 25 -0.01 -7.50 27.79
CA VAL A 25 -0.46 -8.91 27.75
C VAL A 25 -0.57 -9.39 26.31
N LEU A 26 -1.20 -8.61 25.42
CA LEU A 26 -1.35 -8.96 24.01
C LEU A 26 0.01 -9.07 23.30
N VAL A 27 0.92 -8.12 23.53
CA VAL A 27 2.29 -8.17 22.96
C VAL A 27 3.05 -9.38 23.50
N THR A 28 2.89 -9.73 24.78
CA THR A 28 3.54 -10.92 25.36
C THR A 28 2.99 -12.20 24.74
N VAL A 29 1.67 -12.31 24.58
CA VAL A 29 1.04 -13.47 23.90
C VAL A 29 1.54 -13.58 22.46
N LEU A 30 1.60 -12.46 21.74
CA LEU A 30 2.16 -12.43 20.40
C LEU A 30 3.63 -12.87 20.38
N ALA A 31 4.45 -12.37 21.30
CA ALA A 31 5.85 -12.77 21.42
C ALA A 31 6.02 -14.28 21.63
N LEU A 32 5.26 -14.84 22.57
CA LEU A 32 5.26 -16.28 22.84
C LEU A 32 4.80 -17.10 21.61
N SER A 33 3.86 -16.58 20.83
CA SER A 33 3.38 -17.27 19.62
C SER A 33 4.39 -17.29 18.47
N THR A 34 5.36 -16.37 18.47
CA THR A 34 6.42 -16.30 17.44
C THR A 34 7.67 -17.11 17.78
N ILE A 35 7.70 -17.78 18.94
CA ILE A 35 8.86 -18.60 19.33
C ILE A 35 8.99 -19.79 18.39
N SER A 36 10.13 -19.85 17.71
CA SER A 36 10.51 -20.96 16.83
C SER A 36 11.84 -21.56 17.29
N LYS A 37 12.19 -22.75 16.77
CA LYS A 37 13.51 -23.36 17.03
C LYS A 37 14.66 -22.45 16.60
N ARG A 38 14.47 -21.65 15.54
CA ARG A 38 15.48 -20.71 15.01
C ARG A 38 15.72 -19.54 15.97
N ASN A 39 14.65 -18.97 16.51
CA ASN A 39 14.74 -17.76 17.34
C ASN A 39 15.03 -18.11 18.80
N PHE A 40 14.78 -19.34 19.25
CA PHE A 40 15.08 -19.77 20.61
C PHE A 40 16.59 -19.84 20.89
N THR A 41 17.42 -20.11 19.88
CA THR A 41 18.87 -20.22 20.05
C THR A 41 19.58 -18.86 20.12
N ASP A 42 19.04 -17.84 19.46
CA ASP A 42 19.52 -16.46 19.54
C ASP A 42 18.33 -15.48 19.47
N PRO A 43 17.66 -15.20 20.60
CA PRO A 43 16.43 -14.41 20.64
C PRO A 43 16.68 -12.89 20.72
N THR A 44 17.93 -12.45 20.57
CA THR A 44 18.34 -11.08 20.91
C THR A 44 17.57 -10.04 20.10
N PHE A 45 17.43 -10.28 18.79
CA PHE A 45 16.70 -9.40 17.88
C PHE A 45 15.21 -9.35 18.22
N GLU A 46 14.58 -10.51 18.40
CA GLU A 46 13.15 -10.62 18.71
C GLU A 46 12.82 -9.92 20.04
N ILE A 47 13.63 -10.15 21.08
CA ILE A 47 13.47 -9.50 22.37
C ILE A 47 13.56 -7.98 22.21
N ALA A 48 14.54 -7.47 21.46
CA ALA A 48 14.70 -6.05 21.20
C ALA A 48 13.47 -5.47 20.48
N ILE A 49 12.96 -6.16 19.45
CA ILE A 49 11.75 -5.76 18.72
C ILE A 49 10.51 -5.75 19.63
N PHE A 50 10.31 -6.78 20.46
CA PHE A 50 9.16 -6.82 21.37
C PHE A 50 9.22 -5.74 22.45
N ILE A 51 10.42 -5.42 22.97
CA ILE A 51 10.61 -4.28 23.89
C ILE A 51 10.27 -2.97 23.18
N LEU A 52 10.78 -2.78 21.95
CA LEU A 52 10.53 -1.59 21.15
C LEU A 52 9.02 -1.40 20.88
N VAL A 53 8.34 -2.45 20.40
CA VAL A 53 6.89 -2.48 20.17
C VAL A 53 6.12 -2.19 21.46
N ALA A 54 6.52 -2.79 22.59
CA ALA A 54 5.90 -2.53 23.89
C ALA A 54 5.98 -1.03 24.26
N ILE A 55 7.15 -0.41 24.12
CA ILE A 55 7.37 1.01 24.39
C ILE A 55 6.50 1.88 23.45
N MET A 56 6.52 1.58 22.15
CA MET A 56 5.77 2.32 21.13
C MET A 56 4.25 2.26 21.37
N GLY A 57 3.73 1.09 21.77
CA GLY A 57 2.30 0.96 22.05
C GLY A 57 1.90 1.64 23.35
N ILE A 58 2.73 1.59 24.40
CA ILE A 58 2.49 2.40 25.62
C ILE A 58 2.46 3.87 25.25
N PHE A 59 3.45 4.36 24.49
CA PHE A 59 3.48 5.73 24.01
C PHE A 59 2.22 6.08 23.20
N SER A 60 1.80 5.21 22.28
CA SER A 60 0.62 5.42 21.44
C SER A 60 -0.67 5.51 22.25
N ILE A 61 -0.81 4.68 23.29
CA ILE A 61 -1.95 4.74 24.22
C ILE A 61 -1.92 6.06 24.98
N LEU A 62 -0.79 6.45 25.56
CA LEU A 62 -0.67 7.73 26.27
C LEU A 62 -0.96 8.92 25.34
N PHE A 63 -0.44 8.87 24.12
CA PHE A 63 -0.67 9.88 23.10
C PHE A 63 -2.15 9.99 22.72
N TYR A 64 -2.83 8.86 22.53
CA TYR A 64 -4.29 8.83 22.35
C TYR A 64 -5.03 9.47 23.53
N PHE A 65 -4.68 9.13 24.78
CA PHE A 65 -5.35 9.70 25.95
C PHE A 65 -5.11 11.21 26.12
N SER A 66 -3.97 11.73 25.64
CA SER A 66 -3.68 13.17 25.61
C SER A 66 -4.41 13.92 24.48
N HIS A 67 -4.86 13.22 23.44
CA HIS A 67 -5.50 13.78 22.24
C HIS A 67 -6.83 13.07 21.93
N ASN A 68 -7.57 12.64 22.96
CA ASN A 68 -8.75 11.79 22.80
C ASN A 68 -10.00 12.55 22.31
N SER A 69 -9.87 13.85 22.04
CA SER A 69 -10.93 14.67 21.47
C SER A 69 -11.15 14.28 20.00
N ASN A 70 -12.42 14.30 19.55
CA ASN A 70 -12.76 13.94 18.16
C ASN A 70 -12.05 14.83 17.12
N ASP A 71 -11.71 16.05 17.50
CA ASP A 71 -11.02 17.02 16.65
C ASP A 71 -9.52 16.76 16.56
N GLU A 72 -8.94 15.91 17.42
CA GLU A 72 -7.50 15.64 17.46
C GLU A 72 -7.12 14.22 17.08
N LEU A 73 -8.09 13.31 16.90
CA LEU A 73 -7.83 11.93 16.49
C LEU A 73 -7.03 11.79 15.19
N TYR A 74 -7.07 12.80 14.31
CA TYR A 74 -6.23 12.80 13.10
C TYR A 74 -4.72 12.88 13.42
N LYS A 75 -4.35 13.58 14.51
CA LYS A 75 -2.98 13.65 15.01
C LYS A 75 -2.54 12.28 15.53
N VAL A 76 -3.43 11.62 16.27
CA VAL A 76 -3.21 10.25 16.78
C VAL A 76 -2.98 9.29 15.62
N ALA A 77 -3.83 9.35 14.59
CA ALA A 77 -3.68 8.55 13.38
C ALA A 77 -2.30 8.74 12.74
N PHE A 78 -1.92 10.00 12.50
CA PHE A 78 -0.65 10.35 11.88
C PHE A 78 0.56 9.81 12.68
N VAL A 79 0.57 10.04 13.99
CA VAL A 79 1.70 9.65 14.86
C VAL A 79 1.82 8.13 14.98
N ILE A 80 0.71 7.41 15.17
CA ILE A 80 0.73 5.95 15.30
C ILE A 80 1.22 5.30 14.01
N ILE A 81 0.71 5.74 12.86
CA ILE A 81 1.11 5.21 11.55
C ILE A 81 2.59 5.46 11.29
N LEU A 82 3.10 6.66 11.55
CA LEU A 82 4.52 6.96 11.38
C LEU A 82 5.40 6.15 12.35
N LEU A 83 5.01 6.06 13.61
CA LEU A 83 5.81 5.36 14.62
C LEU A 83 6.00 3.88 14.26
N PHE A 84 4.89 3.17 14.02
CA PHE A 84 4.93 1.76 13.65
C PHE A 84 5.49 1.57 12.23
N GLY A 85 5.09 2.39 11.28
CA GLY A 85 5.52 2.27 9.89
C GLY A 85 7.00 2.56 9.67
N ILE A 86 7.60 3.53 10.36
CA ILE A 86 9.05 3.80 10.24
C ILE A 86 9.83 2.60 10.77
N THR A 87 9.40 2.06 11.90
CA THR A 87 10.00 0.84 12.47
C THR A 87 9.91 -0.31 11.46
N THR A 88 8.72 -0.55 10.91
CA THR A 88 8.49 -1.55 9.86
C THR A 88 9.37 -1.30 8.63
N ALA A 89 9.45 -0.07 8.12
CA ALA A 89 10.20 0.27 6.91
C ALA A 89 11.70 -0.06 7.03
N LEU A 90 12.26 0.08 8.24
CA LEU A 90 13.67 -0.16 8.54
C LEU A 90 13.99 -1.64 8.80
N ILE A 91 13.07 -2.38 9.44
CA ILE A 91 13.31 -3.78 9.81
C ILE A 91 12.87 -4.79 8.76
N VAL A 92 11.89 -4.44 7.91
CA VAL A 92 11.38 -5.35 6.89
C VAL A 92 12.48 -5.65 5.89
N PRO A 93 12.69 -6.93 5.53
CA PRO A 93 13.75 -7.32 4.61
C PRO A 93 13.67 -6.58 3.26
N ILE A 94 14.78 -6.57 2.54
CA ILE A 94 14.93 -5.88 1.27
C ILE A 94 13.92 -6.45 0.27
N CYS A 95 13.01 -5.60 -0.22
CA CYS A 95 12.02 -5.96 -1.24
C CYS A 95 11.19 -7.24 -0.96
N ASP A 96 10.87 -7.46 0.32
CA ASP A 96 10.07 -8.58 0.83
C ASP A 96 8.57 -8.43 0.51
N VAL A 97 8.09 -7.18 0.46
CA VAL A 97 6.69 -6.90 0.16
C VAL A 97 6.39 -7.35 -1.28
N SER A 98 5.19 -7.88 -1.52
CA SER A 98 4.79 -8.39 -2.83
C SER A 98 5.05 -7.35 -3.94
N ASP A 99 5.72 -7.79 -5.00
CA ASP A 99 6.12 -7.00 -6.17
C ASP A 99 6.93 -5.71 -5.84
N GLU A 100 7.52 -5.59 -4.65
CA GLU A 100 8.19 -4.35 -4.20
C GLU A 100 9.38 -3.95 -5.08
N VAL A 101 10.12 -4.92 -5.64
CA VAL A 101 11.22 -4.64 -6.59
C VAL A 101 10.70 -3.91 -7.84
N GLU A 102 9.59 -4.37 -8.42
CA GLU A 102 9.01 -3.77 -9.63
C GLU A 102 8.45 -2.36 -9.32
N HIS A 103 7.87 -2.19 -8.13
CA HIS A 103 7.46 -0.87 -7.62
C HIS A 103 8.66 0.06 -7.38
N LEU A 104 9.79 -0.47 -6.93
CA LEU A 104 11.03 0.27 -6.74
C LEU A 104 11.56 0.77 -8.09
N THR A 105 11.58 -0.07 -9.13
CA THR A 105 11.92 0.35 -10.50
C THR A 105 11.07 1.54 -10.93
N ARG A 106 9.75 1.43 -10.76
CA ARG A 106 8.81 2.48 -11.16
C ARG A 106 9.00 3.78 -10.38
N ALA A 107 9.21 3.69 -9.07
CA ALA A 107 9.46 4.85 -8.21
C ALA A 107 10.81 5.51 -8.52
N GLU A 108 11.83 4.71 -8.82
CA GLU A 108 13.15 5.18 -9.23
C GLU A 108 13.06 5.97 -10.55
N ILE A 109 12.42 5.42 -11.58
CA ILE A 109 12.19 6.10 -12.86
C ILE A 109 11.43 7.43 -12.65
N THR A 110 10.39 7.39 -11.81
CA THR A 110 9.61 8.59 -11.46
C THR A 110 10.47 9.63 -10.73
N SER A 111 11.45 9.22 -9.92
CA SER A 111 12.39 10.13 -9.22
C SER A 111 13.31 10.89 -10.18
N GLN A 112 13.48 10.41 -11.41
CA GLN A 112 14.22 11.08 -12.47
C GLN A 112 13.35 12.08 -13.26
N GLY A 113 12.07 12.22 -12.90
CA GLY A 113 11.11 13.09 -13.60
C GLY A 113 10.38 12.40 -14.75
N VAL A 114 10.56 11.09 -14.94
CA VAL A 114 9.90 10.33 -16.00
C VAL A 114 8.51 9.89 -15.55
N LEU A 115 7.47 10.58 -16.04
CA LEU A 115 6.08 10.32 -15.65
C LEU A 115 5.53 9.04 -16.30
N VAL A 116 5.82 8.85 -17.59
CA VAL A 116 5.42 7.66 -18.36
C VAL A 116 6.71 6.93 -18.73
N PRO A 117 6.99 5.74 -18.15
CA PRO A 117 8.18 4.97 -18.49
C PRO A 117 8.14 4.59 -19.96
N HIS A 118 9.29 4.69 -20.61
CA HIS A 118 9.44 4.30 -22.01
C HIS A 118 9.86 2.83 -22.10
N TRP A 119 9.12 2.04 -22.86
CA TRP A 119 9.47 0.65 -23.16
C TRP A 119 10.47 0.62 -24.31
N THR A 120 11.70 0.19 -24.04
CA THR A 120 12.78 0.22 -25.04
C THR A 120 12.58 -0.78 -26.18
N GLY A 121 11.69 -1.78 -26.03
CA GLY A 121 11.40 -2.73 -27.09
C GLY A 121 10.74 -2.11 -28.32
N ASP A 122 10.07 -0.95 -28.18
CA ASP A 122 9.47 -0.21 -29.30
C ASP A 122 10.52 0.18 -30.36
N GLU A 123 11.77 0.41 -29.95
CA GLU A 123 12.88 0.81 -30.82
C GLU A 123 13.37 -0.32 -31.72
N VAL A 124 13.14 -1.56 -31.31
CA VAL A 124 13.56 -2.79 -32.02
C VAL A 124 12.37 -3.62 -32.50
N GLY A 125 11.15 -3.08 -32.42
CA GLY A 125 9.92 -3.74 -32.88
C GLY A 125 9.47 -4.91 -32.00
N ILE A 126 9.79 -4.88 -30.70
CA ILE A 126 9.41 -5.88 -29.71
C ILE A 126 8.34 -5.31 -28.77
N ASP A 127 7.12 -5.84 -28.85
CA ASP A 127 5.93 -5.37 -28.12
C ASP A 127 5.70 -6.04 -26.75
N ARG A 128 6.61 -6.92 -26.33
CA ARG A 128 6.45 -7.73 -25.11
C ARG A 128 7.78 -8.23 -24.56
N LEU A 129 7.81 -8.50 -23.26
CA LEU A 129 9.00 -9.07 -22.62
C LEU A 129 9.21 -10.56 -22.96
N TYR A 130 8.15 -11.35 -23.11
CA TYR A 130 8.20 -12.79 -23.43
C TYR A 130 7.40 -13.13 -24.69
N ASN A 131 8.02 -13.84 -25.65
CA ASN A 131 7.43 -14.19 -26.94
C ASN A 131 6.62 -15.49 -26.89
N HIS A 132 5.33 -15.48 -27.20
CA HIS A 132 4.57 -16.73 -27.33
C HIS A 132 4.94 -17.49 -28.62
N SER A 133 5.08 -18.81 -28.53
CA SER A 133 5.09 -19.69 -29.71
C SER A 133 3.66 -19.84 -30.28
N ASP A 134 3.53 -20.34 -31.51
CA ASP A 134 2.26 -20.41 -32.27
C ASP A 134 1.11 -21.18 -31.59
N GLU A 135 1.41 -21.99 -30.56
CA GLU A 135 0.42 -22.72 -29.75
C GLU A 135 0.12 -22.03 -28.39
N GLY A 136 0.58 -20.78 -28.25
CA GLY A 136 0.88 -20.00 -27.06
C GLY A 136 -0.05 -20.09 -25.85
N LYS A 137 0.26 -21.03 -24.94
CA LYS A 137 -0.28 -21.04 -23.56
C LYS A 137 0.68 -20.41 -22.55
N TYR A 138 1.98 -20.65 -22.69
CA TYR A 138 3.01 -20.07 -21.83
C TYR A 138 4.29 -19.85 -22.63
N SER A 139 5.01 -18.75 -22.34
CA SER A 139 6.32 -18.49 -22.94
C SER A 139 7.42 -18.37 -21.89
N ASN A 140 8.55 -19.03 -22.15
CA ASN A 140 9.79 -18.78 -21.43
C ASN A 140 10.85 -18.07 -22.28
N VAL A 141 10.51 -17.70 -23.52
CA VAL A 141 11.43 -17.03 -24.44
C VAL A 141 11.41 -15.54 -24.12
N LYS A 142 12.31 -15.12 -23.25
CA LYS A 142 12.50 -13.71 -22.87
C LYS A 142 13.21 -12.97 -24.00
N ASN A 143 12.75 -11.77 -24.32
CA ASN A 143 13.50 -10.82 -25.13
C ASN A 143 14.52 -10.15 -24.24
N ASP A 144 15.81 -10.36 -24.53
CA ASP A 144 16.90 -9.72 -23.80
C ASP A 144 17.12 -8.28 -24.27
N ASN A 145 17.71 -7.44 -23.41
CA ASN A 145 18.02 -6.03 -23.67
C ASN A 145 16.83 -5.11 -23.98
N VAL A 146 15.60 -5.56 -23.72
CA VAL A 146 14.40 -4.70 -23.75
C VAL A 146 13.81 -4.57 -22.34
N GLY A 147 13.24 -3.40 -22.04
CA GLY A 147 12.75 -3.09 -20.69
C GLY A 147 12.59 -1.60 -20.46
N PHE A 148 12.86 -1.19 -19.23
CA PHE A 148 12.81 0.19 -18.77
C PHE A 148 14.16 0.61 -18.23
N GLU A 149 14.62 1.79 -18.63
CA GLU A 149 15.89 2.36 -18.15
C GLU A 149 15.77 2.81 -16.69
N THR A 150 16.69 2.34 -15.85
CA THR A 150 16.85 2.66 -14.44
C THR A 150 18.35 2.74 -14.10
N ILE A 151 18.69 2.86 -12.82
CA ILE A 151 20.07 2.92 -12.34
C ILE A 151 20.60 1.53 -11.93
N ARG A 152 21.91 1.32 -12.09
CA ARG A 152 22.60 0.06 -11.77
C ARG A 152 22.45 -0.38 -10.30
N SER A 153 22.33 0.57 -9.37
CA SER A 153 22.03 0.28 -7.96
C SER A 153 20.74 -0.52 -7.75
N HIS A 154 19.84 -0.59 -8.72
CA HIS A 154 18.67 -1.46 -8.65
C HIS A 154 19.06 -2.93 -8.40
N MET A 155 20.14 -3.42 -9.04
CA MET A 155 20.60 -4.81 -8.90
C MET A 155 20.84 -5.22 -7.44
N PHE A 156 21.33 -4.31 -6.62
CA PHE A 156 21.52 -4.56 -5.19
C PHE A 156 20.24 -5.06 -4.52
N PHE A 157 19.09 -4.48 -4.86
CA PHE A 157 17.80 -4.87 -4.27
C PHE A 157 17.27 -6.19 -4.82
N ASN A 158 17.51 -6.46 -6.11
CA ASN A 158 17.08 -7.71 -6.74
C ASN A 158 17.90 -8.92 -6.22
N ASP A 159 19.22 -8.76 -6.07
CA ASP A 159 20.13 -9.83 -5.64
C ASP A 159 20.04 -10.12 -4.13
N ASN A 160 19.51 -9.17 -3.36
CA ASN A 160 19.40 -9.26 -1.91
C ASN A 160 17.95 -9.31 -1.40
N ARG A 161 17.01 -9.66 -2.28
CA ARG A 161 15.60 -9.80 -1.92
C ARG A 161 15.42 -10.75 -0.73
N GLU A 162 14.48 -10.43 0.16
CA GLU A 162 14.10 -11.22 1.35
C GLU A 162 15.18 -11.31 2.44
N LYS A 163 16.35 -10.68 2.24
CA LYS A 163 17.41 -10.59 3.25
C LYS A 163 17.27 -9.31 4.07
N THR A 164 17.66 -9.36 5.33
CA THR A 164 17.73 -8.15 6.16
C THR A 164 18.97 -7.34 5.81
N VAL A 165 18.98 -6.04 6.13
CA VAL A 165 20.17 -5.19 5.96
C VAL A 165 21.38 -5.69 6.76
N PHE A 166 21.14 -6.46 7.82
CA PHE A 166 22.19 -7.03 8.67
C PHE A 166 22.86 -8.26 8.05
N ASP A 167 22.25 -8.86 7.03
CA ASP A 167 22.69 -10.11 6.39
C ASP A 167 23.33 -9.88 5.00
N VAL A 168 23.56 -8.63 4.62
CA VAL A 168 24.02 -8.25 3.28
C VAL A 168 25.24 -7.36 3.32
N GLU A 169 26.16 -7.60 2.40
CA GLU A 169 27.29 -6.71 2.13
C GLU A 169 26.91 -5.71 1.03
N GLY A 170 27.52 -4.52 1.04
CA GLY A 170 27.31 -3.48 0.02
C GLY A 170 26.09 -2.58 0.23
N ASP A 171 25.34 -2.75 1.33
CA ASP A 171 24.26 -1.84 1.74
C ASP A 171 24.74 -0.38 1.90
N THR A 172 26.00 -0.24 2.34
CA THR A 172 26.68 1.04 2.54
C THR A 172 27.40 1.58 1.30
N ASP A 173 27.36 0.87 0.16
CA ASP A 173 27.96 1.33 -1.07
C ASP A 173 27.26 2.59 -1.62
N LYS A 174 28.01 3.39 -2.36
CA LYS A 174 27.45 4.58 -3.03
C LYS A 174 26.45 4.18 -4.11
N ILE A 175 25.51 5.07 -4.38
CA ILE A 175 24.53 4.90 -5.45
C ILE A 175 25.29 4.85 -6.80
N ASN A 176 25.14 3.75 -7.53
CA ASN A 176 25.64 3.59 -8.87
C ASN A 176 24.55 4.04 -9.87
N TYR A 177 24.82 5.16 -10.55
CA TYR A 177 23.94 5.81 -11.52
C TYR A 177 24.13 5.32 -12.96
N GLU A 178 25.00 4.34 -13.20
CA GLU A 178 25.15 3.75 -14.54
C GLU A 178 23.79 3.24 -15.04
N PRO A 179 23.42 3.53 -16.30
CA PRO A 179 22.15 3.06 -16.85
C PRO A 179 22.08 1.53 -16.87
N MET A 180 20.90 1.01 -16.57
CA MET A 180 20.55 -0.40 -16.65
C MET A 180 19.13 -0.55 -17.20
N ILE A 181 18.87 -1.66 -17.89
CA ILE A 181 17.52 -2.05 -18.33
C ILE A 181 16.93 -3.07 -17.34
N ASP A 182 15.80 -2.74 -16.74
CA ASP A 182 14.97 -3.68 -15.98
C ASP A 182 13.79 -4.16 -16.83
N GLY A 183 13.45 -5.44 -16.77
CA GLY A 183 12.37 -6.00 -17.60
C GLY A 183 10.96 -5.55 -17.20
N SER A 184 10.77 -4.93 -16.02
CA SER A 184 9.45 -4.65 -15.47
C SER A 184 9.45 -3.42 -14.59
N ALA A 185 8.53 -2.48 -14.85
CA ALA A 185 8.44 -1.26 -14.06
C ALA A 185 6.99 -0.83 -13.80
N PHE A 186 6.02 -1.75 -13.75
CA PHE A 186 4.61 -1.39 -13.54
C PHE A 186 4.15 -0.19 -14.39
N GLU A 187 4.49 -0.18 -15.68
CA GLU A 187 4.24 0.94 -16.58
C GLU A 187 2.77 1.37 -16.59
N GLN A 188 1.87 0.38 -16.47
CA GLN A 188 0.42 0.56 -16.42
C GLN A 188 -0.08 1.39 -15.22
N ASN A 189 0.75 1.59 -14.19
CA ASN A 189 0.37 2.33 -13.00
C ASN A 189 0.67 3.83 -13.15
N PRO A 190 -0.22 4.71 -12.67
CA PRO A 190 -0.08 6.15 -12.84
C PRO A 190 1.06 6.71 -12.00
N PHE A 191 1.79 7.68 -12.55
CA PHE A 191 2.96 8.29 -11.91
C PHE A 191 2.67 8.91 -10.54
N PHE A 192 1.47 9.48 -10.33
CA PHE A 192 1.11 10.10 -9.06
C PHE A 192 1.04 9.10 -7.89
N GLY A 193 0.83 7.81 -8.19
CA GLY A 193 0.87 6.75 -7.18
C GLY A 193 2.27 6.45 -6.65
N TYR A 194 3.30 6.91 -7.38
CA TYR A 194 4.72 6.75 -7.02
C TYR A 194 5.40 8.05 -6.61
N LEU A 195 4.72 9.20 -6.72
CA LEU A 195 5.28 10.50 -6.35
C LEU A 195 5.87 10.51 -4.93
N PRO A 196 5.17 9.99 -3.89
CA PRO A 196 5.70 9.95 -2.53
C PRO A 196 7.02 9.18 -2.41
N GLN A 197 7.09 7.99 -3.02
CA GLN A 197 8.25 7.12 -3.05
C GLN A 197 9.39 7.78 -3.82
N ALA A 198 9.08 8.35 -4.98
CA ALA A 198 10.00 9.03 -5.86
C ALA A 198 10.65 10.25 -5.19
N ILE A 199 9.90 11.02 -4.39
CA ILE A 199 10.44 12.14 -3.59
C ILE A 199 11.46 11.62 -2.58
N GLY A 200 11.15 10.51 -1.90
CA GLY A 200 12.08 9.86 -0.98
C GLY A 200 13.36 9.39 -1.66
N ILE A 201 13.24 8.70 -2.79
CA ILE A 201 14.38 8.23 -3.60
C ILE A 201 15.20 9.43 -4.11
N PHE A 202 14.53 10.48 -4.60
CA PHE A 202 15.18 11.70 -5.06
C PHE A 202 15.98 12.36 -3.92
N MET A 203 15.43 12.40 -2.71
CA MET A 203 16.17 12.89 -1.54
C MET A 203 17.42 12.04 -1.23
N ALA A 204 17.34 10.71 -1.34
CA ALA A 204 18.49 9.83 -1.15
C ALA A 204 19.61 10.15 -2.14
N LYS A 205 19.25 10.34 -3.42
CA LYS A 205 20.17 10.72 -4.50
C LYS A 205 20.74 12.12 -4.31
N LEU A 206 19.89 13.09 -3.95
CA LEU A 206 20.28 14.49 -3.77
C LEU A 206 21.29 14.67 -2.62
N LEU A 207 21.10 13.90 -1.54
CA LEU A 207 21.98 13.92 -0.37
C LEU A 207 23.21 13.01 -0.52
N ASP A 208 23.38 12.36 -1.68
CA ASP A 208 24.47 11.41 -1.97
C ASP A 208 24.62 10.33 -0.87
N LEU A 209 23.47 9.78 -0.44
CA LEU A 209 23.42 8.70 0.53
C LEU A 209 23.86 7.37 -0.10
N ASN A 210 24.03 6.34 0.71
CA ASN A 210 24.33 4.99 0.23
C ASN A 210 23.09 4.31 -0.40
N VAL A 211 23.31 3.16 -1.05
CA VAL A 211 22.29 2.46 -1.83
C VAL A 211 21.06 2.09 -0.99
N ILE A 212 21.20 1.61 0.25
CA ILE A 212 20.04 1.19 1.05
C ILE A 212 19.07 2.35 1.34
N TRP A 213 19.55 3.60 1.40
CA TRP A 213 18.70 4.77 1.63
C TRP A 213 17.72 5.05 0.48
N ILE A 214 17.97 4.55 -0.73
CA ILE A 214 16.98 4.61 -1.83
C ILE A 214 15.69 3.91 -1.37
N LEU A 215 15.81 2.68 -0.83
CA LEU A 215 14.66 1.91 -0.37
C LEU A 215 14.06 2.55 0.88
N TRP A 216 14.86 2.88 1.90
CA TRP A 216 14.32 3.42 3.16
C TRP A 216 13.64 4.77 2.98
N LEU A 217 14.24 5.73 2.26
CA LEU A 217 13.57 7.00 2.02
C LEU A 217 12.38 6.85 1.07
N GLY A 218 12.43 5.93 0.10
CA GLY A 218 11.26 5.57 -0.71
C GLY A 218 10.08 5.06 0.13
N ARG A 219 10.34 4.10 1.03
CA ARG A 219 9.36 3.56 1.99
C ARG A 219 8.82 4.65 2.92
N ILE A 220 9.69 5.49 3.48
CA ILE A 220 9.30 6.60 4.38
C ILE A 220 8.46 7.64 3.64
N GLY A 221 8.83 8.00 2.40
CA GLY A 221 8.05 8.91 1.56
C GLY A 221 6.64 8.38 1.33
N ASN A 222 6.52 7.09 1.02
CA ASN A 222 5.24 6.41 0.89
C ASN A 222 4.40 6.47 2.17
N LEU A 223 5.02 6.09 3.29
CA LEU A 223 4.40 6.04 4.60
C LEU A 223 3.89 7.41 5.05
N VAL A 224 4.66 8.48 4.82
CA VAL A 224 4.26 9.85 5.16
C VAL A 224 3.02 10.27 4.36
N CYS A 225 2.98 9.96 3.06
CA CYS A 225 1.79 10.21 2.24
C CYS A 225 0.58 9.43 2.76
N TYR A 226 0.76 8.14 3.04
CA TYR A 226 -0.28 7.29 3.63
C TYR A 226 -0.80 7.86 4.95
N ALA A 227 0.09 8.18 5.90
CA ALA A 227 -0.27 8.79 7.18
C ALA A 227 -1.03 10.11 6.99
N GLY A 228 -0.63 10.93 6.01
CA GLY A 228 -1.31 12.16 5.63
C GLY A 228 -2.74 11.93 5.10
N LEU A 229 -2.92 10.95 4.21
CA LEU A 229 -4.23 10.58 3.69
C LEU A 229 -5.17 10.06 4.78
N ILE A 230 -4.66 9.20 5.68
CA ILE A 230 -5.46 8.70 6.80
C ILE A 230 -5.79 9.82 7.78
N SER A 231 -4.82 10.67 8.12
CA SER A 231 -5.05 11.86 8.94
C SER A 231 -6.16 12.75 8.35
N LEU A 232 -6.13 13.01 7.04
CA LEU A 232 -7.17 13.75 6.34
C LEU A 232 -8.53 13.03 6.43
N ALA A 233 -8.57 11.71 6.23
CA ALA A 233 -9.78 10.90 6.31
C ALA A 233 -10.41 10.96 7.73
N ILE A 234 -9.60 10.79 8.77
CA ILE A 234 -10.03 10.85 10.17
C ILE A 234 -10.48 12.25 10.57
N ARG A 235 -9.83 13.29 10.04
CA ARG A 235 -10.25 14.68 10.25
C ARG A 235 -11.60 14.95 9.60
N LYS A 236 -11.80 14.48 8.37
CA LYS A 236 -12.99 14.75 7.55
C LYS A 236 -14.23 13.97 7.99
N THR A 237 -14.07 12.72 8.43
CA THR A 237 -15.23 11.90 8.81
C THR A 237 -15.87 12.44 10.11
N PRO A 238 -17.22 12.63 10.15
CA PRO A 238 -17.90 13.06 11.37
C PRO A 238 -18.10 11.91 12.37
N VAL A 239 -18.17 10.67 11.88
CA VAL A 239 -18.40 9.45 12.68
C VAL A 239 -17.43 8.35 12.26
N LEU A 240 -17.37 7.25 13.02
CA LEU A 240 -16.54 6.08 12.72
C LEU A 240 -15.02 6.37 12.63
N LYS A 241 -14.53 7.44 13.28
CA LYS A 241 -13.09 7.77 13.35
C LYS A 241 -12.25 6.59 13.86
N ILE A 242 -12.66 5.98 14.97
CA ILE A 242 -11.94 4.84 15.57
C ILE A 242 -11.97 3.59 14.67
N PRO A 243 -13.13 3.14 14.13
CA PRO A 243 -13.15 2.05 13.15
C PRO A 243 -12.27 2.27 11.93
N LEU A 244 -12.32 3.46 11.31
CA LEU A 244 -11.47 3.77 10.14
C LEU A 244 -9.98 3.77 10.50
N LEU A 245 -9.63 4.30 11.68
CA LEU A 245 -8.26 4.25 12.18
C LEU A 245 -7.81 2.82 12.46
N ALA A 246 -8.68 1.97 13.03
CA ALA A 246 -8.37 0.58 13.29
C ALA A 246 -8.06 -0.18 11.98
N VAL A 247 -8.85 0.05 10.93
CA VAL A 247 -8.59 -0.52 9.59
C VAL A 247 -7.29 0.03 9.01
N ALA A 248 -6.99 1.32 9.19
CA ALA A 248 -5.75 1.91 8.70
C ALA A 248 -4.49 1.39 9.42
N CYS A 249 -4.64 0.92 10.65
CA CYS A 249 -3.52 0.46 11.50
C CYS A 249 -3.42 -1.06 11.62
N ILE A 250 -4.18 -1.85 10.86
CA ILE A 250 -3.97 -3.30 10.85
C ILE A 250 -2.56 -3.63 10.34
N PRO A 251 -1.90 -4.70 10.83
CA PRO A 251 -0.50 -4.97 10.52
C PRO A 251 -0.20 -5.02 9.03
N ILE A 252 -1.05 -5.69 8.23
CA ILE A 252 -0.85 -5.80 6.77
C ILE A 252 -0.92 -4.44 6.07
N THR A 253 -1.73 -3.51 6.56
CA THR A 253 -1.84 -2.17 5.99
C THR A 253 -0.61 -1.32 6.33
N ILE A 254 -0.10 -1.42 7.56
CA ILE A 254 1.15 -0.75 7.93
C ILE A 254 2.33 -1.33 7.15
N TYR A 255 2.38 -2.66 6.98
CA TYR A 255 3.39 -3.33 6.17
C TYR A 255 3.40 -2.85 4.72
N GLN A 256 2.21 -2.74 4.09
CA GLN A 256 2.08 -2.17 2.74
C GLN A 256 2.43 -0.67 2.69
N ALA A 257 2.02 0.11 3.69
CA ALA A 257 2.33 1.54 3.78
C ALA A 257 3.83 1.82 4.00
N ALA A 258 4.53 0.89 4.65
CA ALA A 258 5.96 0.93 4.91
C ALA A 258 6.81 0.27 3.81
N SER A 259 6.23 0.08 2.61
CA SER A 259 6.90 -0.43 1.42
C SER A 259 7.02 0.66 0.34
N VAL A 260 7.63 0.38 -0.81
CA VAL A 260 7.51 1.27 -2.01
C VAL A 260 6.31 0.93 -2.90
N SER A 261 5.43 0.00 -2.49
CA SER A 261 4.23 -0.38 -3.24
C SER A 261 3.25 0.77 -3.44
N ILE A 262 2.53 0.76 -4.57
CA ILE A 262 1.40 1.66 -4.84
C ILE A 262 0.17 1.31 -4.00
N ASP A 263 0.12 0.12 -3.40
CA ASP A 263 -1.03 -0.33 -2.61
C ASP A 263 -1.31 0.57 -1.41
N SER A 264 -0.28 1.22 -0.85
CA SER A 264 -0.42 2.27 0.17
C SER A 264 -1.34 3.41 -0.31
N MET A 265 -1.17 3.88 -1.55
CA MET A 265 -1.96 4.94 -2.17
C MET A 265 -3.39 4.46 -2.38
N ILE A 266 -3.57 3.23 -2.85
CA ILE A 266 -4.89 2.61 -3.06
C ILE A 266 -5.64 2.52 -1.72
N ILE A 267 -5.00 2.01 -0.67
CA ILE A 267 -5.62 1.88 0.65
C ILE A 267 -5.92 3.27 1.25
N GLY A 268 -4.97 4.21 1.17
CA GLY A 268 -5.11 5.56 1.68
C GLY A 268 -6.25 6.33 1.01
N LEU A 269 -6.29 6.33 -0.33
CA LEU A 269 -7.37 6.95 -1.11
C LEU A 269 -8.71 6.23 -0.90
N GLY A 270 -8.70 4.90 -0.74
CA GLY A 270 -9.91 4.12 -0.44
C GLY A 270 -10.53 4.52 0.90
N ILE A 271 -9.73 4.60 1.96
CA ILE A 271 -10.18 5.05 3.29
C ILE A 271 -10.65 6.51 3.24
N LEU A 272 -9.93 7.37 2.51
CA LEU A 272 -10.34 8.76 2.31
C LEU A 272 -11.67 8.87 1.55
N ALA A 273 -11.88 8.08 0.50
CA ALA A 273 -13.13 8.02 -0.24
C ALA A 273 -14.29 7.60 0.67
N VAL A 274 -14.11 6.56 1.48
CA VAL A 274 -15.13 6.11 2.45
C VAL A 274 -15.41 7.20 3.49
N ALA A 275 -14.38 7.84 4.04
CA ALA A 275 -14.54 8.94 5.00
C ALA A 275 -15.30 10.14 4.40
N TYR A 276 -14.98 10.51 3.16
CA TYR A 276 -15.65 11.59 2.45
C TYR A 276 -17.12 11.24 2.15
N PHE A 277 -17.38 10.00 1.73
CA PHE A 277 -18.73 9.50 1.53
C PHE A 277 -19.55 9.54 2.83
N ILE A 278 -18.99 9.10 3.97
CA ILE A 278 -19.65 9.19 5.27
C ILE A 278 -19.95 10.66 5.63
N CYS A 279 -19.03 11.58 5.34
CA CYS A 279 -19.24 13.01 5.52
C CYS A 279 -20.45 13.51 4.71
N MET A 280 -20.57 13.11 3.43
CA MET A 280 -21.71 13.48 2.59
C MET A 280 -23.02 12.82 3.06
N LEU A 281 -22.98 11.55 3.46
CA LEU A 281 -24.15 10.84 4.00
C LEU A 281 -24.72 11.50 5.25
N LYS A 282 -23.85 12.03 6.13
CA LYS A 282 -24.21 12.64 7.41
C LYS A 282 -24.31 14.16 7.36
N ALA A 283 -24.15 14.76 6.19
CA ALA A 283 -24.26 16.19 6.01
C ALA A 283 -25.68 16.69 6.31
N ASP A 284 -25.80 17.93 6.78
CA ASP A 284 -27.09 18.56 7.02
C ASP A 284 -27.84 18.81 5.70
N LYS A 285 -29.16 19.04 5.78
CA LYS A 285 -29.97 19.37 4.61
C LYS A 285 -29.45 20.62 3.91
N ASN A 286 -29.42 20.60 2.58
CA ASN A 286 -28.96 21.69 1.72
C ASN A 286 -27.53 22.20 2.03
N SER A 287 -26.63 21.34 2.52
CA SER A 287 -25.25 21.73 2.88
C SER A 287 -24.20 21.29 1.87
N ILE A 288 -24.44 20.22 1.09
CA ILE A 288 -23.47 19.69 0.13
C ILE A 288 -23.46 20.55 -1.13
N GLU A 289 -22.30 21.08 -1.47
CA GLU A 289 -22.08 21.91 -2.65
C GLU A 289 -21.57 21.09 -3.85
N ILE A 290 -21.59 21.68 -5.05
CA ILE A 290 -20.99 21.06 -6.25
C ILE A 290 -19.50 20.79 -6.05
N ARG A 291 -18.80 21.64 -5.29
CA ARG A 291 -17.39 21.45 -4.93
C ARG A 291 -17.18 20.13 -4.18
N ASP A 292 -18.07 19.75 -3.28
CA ASP A 292 -17.93 18.50 -2.53
C ASP A 292 -18.06 17.27 -3.43
N VAL A 293 -18.99 17.33 -4.39
CA VAL A 293 -19.14 16.29 -5.42
C VAL A 293 -17.89 16.24 -6.28
N ALA A 294 -17.34 17.39 -6.69
CA ALA A 294 -16.12 17.44 -7.49
C ALA A 294 -14.92 16.83 -6.74
N ILE A 295 -14.74 17.16 -5.45
CA ILE A 295 -13.67 16.59 -4.61
C ILE A 295 -13.84 15.07 -4.52
N PHE A 296 -15.05 14.58 -4.24
CA PHE A 296 -15.32 13.14 -4.17
C PHE A 296 -15.03 12.43 -5.49
N THR A 297 -15.43 13.03 -6.61
CA THR A 297 -15.17 12.51 -7.96
C THR A 297 -13.66 12.44 -8.24
N VAL A 298 -12.88 13.45 -7.86
CA VAL A 298 -11.42 13.45 -8.00
C VAL A 298 -10.78 12.35 -7.16
N ILE A 299 -11.20 12.16 -5.90
CA ILE A 299 -10.70 11.08 -5.05
C ILE A 299 -10.97 9.71 -5.69
N CYS A 300 -12.21 9.47 -6.17
CA CYS A 300 -12.58 8.22 -6.83
C CYS A 300 -11.81 7.99 -8.13
N LEU A 301 -11.55 9.06 -8.90
CA LEU A 301 -10.77 8.98 -10.12
C LEU A 301 -9.31 8.62 -9.83
N LEU A 302 -8.66 9.31 -8.87
CA LEU A 302 -7.28 9.00 -8.47
C LEU A 302 -7.16 7.56 -7.98
N LEU A 303 -8.09 7.12 -7.12
CA LEU A 303 -8.14 5.74 -6.61
C LEU A 303 -8.30 4.73 -7.75
N GLY A 304 -9.26 4.97 -8.64
CA GLY A 304 -9.57 4.06 -9.73
C GLY A 304 -8.52 4.01 -10.82
N LEU A 305 -7.77 5.09 -11.05
CA LEU A 305 -6.62 5.08 -11.98
C LEU A 305 -5.43 4.28 -11.42
N CYS A 306 -5.25 4.23 -10.09
CA CYS A 306 -4.30 3.29 -9.48
C CYS A 306 -4.74 1.84 -9.68
N LYS A 307 -6.05 1.55 -9.60
CA LYS A 307 -6.60 0.20 -9.83
C LYS A 307 -8.06 0.27 -10.29
N LEU A 308 -8.29 -0.06 -11.56
CA LEU A 308 -9.54 0.20 -12.30
C LEU A 308 -10.81 -0.32 -11.62
N THR A 309 -10.73 -1.43 -10.87
CA THR A 309 -11.88 -1.98 -10.14
C THR A 309 -12.46 -1.01 -9.11
N TYR A 310 -11.65 -0.10 -8.58
CA TYR A 310 -12.09 0.88 -7.58
C TYR A 310 -12.78 2.10 -8.18
N LEU A 311 -12.83 2.27 -9.51
CA LEU A 311 -13.67 3.30 -10.14
C LEU A 311 -15.13 3.18 -9.70
N ALA A 312 -15.59 1.98 -9.34
CA ALA A 312 -16.92 1.71 -8.81
C ALA A 312 -17.28 2.52 -7.54
N PHE A 313 -16.29 3.06 -6.81
CA PHE A 313 -16.56 3.93 -5.65
C PHE A 313 -17.35 5.19 -6.02
N ILE A 314 -17.31 5.63 -7.28
CA ILE A 314 -18.12 6.78 -7.74
C ILE A 314 -19.63 6.53 -7.59
N PHE A 315 -20.07 5.26 -7.64
CA PHE A 315 -21.49 4.91 -7.45
C PHE A 315 -21.98 5.20 -6.03
N LEU A 316 -21.09 5.40 -5.06
CA LEU A 316 -21.46 5.82 -3.71
C LEU A 316 -22.22 7.16 -3.70
N LEU A 317 -22.00 8.04 -4.69
CA LEU A 317 -22.78 9.27 -4.86
C LEU A 317 -24.28 9.02 -4.96
N LEU A 318 -24.71 7.87 -5.50
CA LEU A 318 -26.12 7.53 -5.68
C LEU A 318 -26.82 7.22 -4.35
N PHE A 319 -26.06 6.88 -3.31
CA PHE A 319 -26.58 6.59 -1.97
C PHE A 319 -26.66 7.82 -1.07
N VAL A 320 -26.14 8.98 -1.49
CA VAL A 320 -26.23 10.22 -0.73
C VAL A 320 -27.66 10.78 -0.80
N PRO A 321 -28.33 11.08 0.33
CA PRO A 321 -29.68 11.63 0.32
C PRO A 321 -29.78 12.92 -0.49
N ARG A 322 -30.80 13.02 -1.36
CA ARG A 322 -31.00 14.18 -2.25
C ARG A 322 -31.19 15.49 -1.47
N ASP A 323 -31.84 15.42 -0.31
CA ASP A 323 -32.11 16.58 0.55
C ASP A 323 -30.84 17.19 1.16
N ASN A 324 -29.71 16.47 1.16
CA ASN A 324 -28.45 16.99 1.68
C ASN A 324 -27.79 17.97 0.70
N PHE A 325 -28.14 17.94 -0.58
CA PHE A 325 -27.53 18.77 -1.62
C PHE A 325 -28.17 20.17 -1.68
N ALA A 326 -27.33 21.20 -1.72
CA ALA A 326 -27.76 22.59 -1.84
C ALA A 326 -28.37 22.94 -3.22
N PHE A 327 -28.25 22.02 -4.20
CA PHE A 327 -28.68 22.24 -5.58
C PHE A 327 -29.68 21.18 -6.04
N LYS A 328 -30.65 21.60 -6.87
CA LYS A 328 -31.76 20.73 -7.33
C LYS A 328 -31.36 19.69 -8.39
N ARG A 329 -30.26 19.92 -9.11
CA ARG A 329 -29.79 19.08 -10.23
C ARG A 329 -28.91 17.89 -9.77
N VAL A 330 -29.26 17.24 -8.66
CA VAL A 330 -28.44 16.17 -8.05
C VAL A 330 -28.19 15.00 -9.00
N ILE A 331 -29.26 14.39 -9.53
CA ILE A 331 -29.16 13.22 -10.42
C ILE A 331 -28.27 13.48 -11.65
N PRO A 332 -28.49 14.54 -12.45
CA PRO A 332 -27.65 14.78 -13.62
C PRO A 332 -26.20 15.11 -13.23
N THR A 333 -25.94 15.77 -12.11
CA THR A 333 -24.57 16.01 -11.62
C THR A 333 -23.87 14.71 -11.20
N SER A 334 -24.57 13.81 -10.50
CA SER A 334 -24.04 12.49 -10.13
C SER A 334 -23.78 11.64 -11.37
N LEU A 335 -24.72 11.60 -12.33
CA LEU A 335 -24.54 10.88 -13.60
C LEU A 335 -23.39 11.46 -14.43
N ALA A 336 -23.25 12.79 -14.48
CA ALA A 336 -22.11 13.42 -15.15
C ALA A 336 -20.78 13.00 -14.51
N SER A 337 -20.71 12.97 -13.17
CA SER A 337 -19.52 12.52 -12.45
C SER A 337 -19.18 11.06 -12.74
N ILE A 338 -20.19 10.18 -12.72
CA ILE A 338 -20.04 8.76 -13.08
C ILE A 338 -19.54 8.62 -14.52
N SER A 339 -20.13 9.34 -15.47
CA SER A 339 -19.73 9.32 -16.87
C SER A 339 -18.29 9.80 -17.06
N ILE A 340 -17.87 10.87 -16.38
CA ILE A 340 -16.49 11.36 -16.42
C ILE A 340 -15.53 10.27 -15.93
N VAL A 341 -15.79 9.67 -14.77
CA VAL A 341 -14.95 8.60 -14.20
C VAL A 341 -14.90 7.39 -15.12
N ALA A 342 -16.03 6.99 -15.72
CA ALA A 342 -16.09 5.89 -16.67
C ALA A 342 -15.31 6.17 -17.96
N ILE A 343 -15.45 7.37 -18.53
CA ILE A 343 -14.70 7.76 -19.74
C ILE A 343 -13.20 7.76 -19.45
N CYS A 344 -12.77 8.38 -18.34
CA CYS A 344 -11.37 8.35 -17.93
C CYS A 344 -10.86 6.92 -17.70
N GLY A 345 -11.66 6.05 -17.08
CA GLY A 345 -11.32 4.65 -16.87
C GLY A 345 -11.15 3.87 -18.18
N VAL A 346 -12.02 4.08 -19.17
CA VAL A 346 -11.91 3.47 -20.50
C VAL A 346 -10.67 3.98 -21.24
N LEU A 347 -10.42 5.29 -21.20
CA LEU A 347 -9.21 5.87 -21.80
C LEU A 347 -7.94 5.34 -21.15
N TRP A 348 -7.92 5.24 -19.82
CA TRP A 348 -6.80 4.65 -19.08
C TRP A 348 -6.60 3.18 -19.43
N SER A 349 -7.68 2.39 -19.48
CA SER A 349 -7.65 0.96 -19.82
C SER A 349 -7.04 0.69 -21.20
N ARG A 350 -7.26 1.57 -22.18
CA ARG A 350 -6.64 1.48 -23.52
C ARG A 350 -5.11 1.61 -23.48
N TYR A 351 -4.58 2.37 -22.53
CA TYR A 351 -3.15 2.52 -22.31
C TYR A 351 -2.60 1.42 -21.38
N SER A 352 -3.25 1.20 -20.24
CA SER A 352 -2.76 0.34 -19.16
C SER A 352 -2.81 -1.16 -19.49
N THR A 353 -3.76 -1.59 -20.33
CA THR A 353 -3.93 -3.03 -20.64
C THR A 353 -2.82 -3.57 -21.55
N PRO A 354 -2.47 -2.91 -22.68
CA PRO A 354 -1.32 -3.32 -23.49
C PRO A 354 0.00 -3.29 -22.73
N ALA A 355 0.21 -2.28 -21.87
CA ALA A 355 1.42 -2.12 -21.07
C ALA A 355 1.71 -3.31 -20.12
N LEU A 356 0.71 -4.15 -19.81
CA LEU A 356 0.95 -5.40 -19.06
C LEU A 356 1.88 -6.36 -19.81
N MET A 357 1.98 -6.26 -21.14
CA MET A 357 2.87 -7.08 -21.95
C MET A 357 4.35 -6.69 -21.80
N HIS A 358 4.62 -5.49 -21.28
CA HIS A 358 5.95 -4.98 -20.96
C HIS A 358 6.40 -5.44 -19.56
N SER A 359 6.09 -6.70 -19.20
CA SER A 359 6.41 -7.28 -17.90
C SER A 359 6.45 -8.79 -17.97
N TRP A 360 6.85 -9.43 -16.86
CA TRP A 360 6.79 -10.89 -16.72
C TRP A 360 5.37 -11.46 -16.90
N ARG A 361 4.32 -10.63 -16.78
CA ARG A 361 2.94 -11.05 -17.00
C ARG A 361 2.67 -11.45 -18.46
N SER A 362 3.52 -11.02 -19.40
CA SER A 362 3.45 -11.46 -20.80
C SER A 362 3.84 -12.92 -21.02
N LYS A 363 4.32 -13.63 -19.98
CA LYS A 363 4.52 -15.08 -19.97
C LYS A 363 3.22 -15.86 -19.75
N LEU A 364 2.24 -15.23 -19.10
CA LEU A 364 0.99 -15.86 -18.70
C LEU A 364 0.01 -15.94 -19.88
N ASN A 365 -0.92 -16.90 -19.82
CA ASN A 365 -1.95 -17.11 -20.83
C ASN A 365 -2.75 -15.84 -21.13
N TYR A 366 -3.25 -15.74 -22.37
CA TYR A 366 -4.46 -14.96 -22.66
C TYR A 366 -5.63 -15.55 -21.88
N VAL A 367 -5.96 -14.94 -20.75
CA VAL A 367 -7.13 -15.31 -19.97
C VAL A 367 -8.37 -14.75 -20.65
N ASN A 368 -9.11 -15.60 -21.35
CA ASN A 368 -10.39 -15.21 -21.94
C ASN A 368 -11.47 -15.18 -20.85
N SER A 369 -11.88 -13.97 -20.45
CA SER A 369 -12.90 -13.79 -19.41
C SER A 369 -14.26 -14.38 -19.79
N ALA A 370 -14.62 -14.40 -21.07
CA ALA A 370 -15.87 -15.00 -21.52
C ALA A 370 -15.85 -16.53 -21.35
N GLU A 371 -14.73 -17.17 -21.67
CA GLU A 371 -14.53 -18.60 -21.43
C GLU A 371 -14.51 -18.93 -19.92
N GLN A 372 -13.92 -18.07 -19.08
CA GLN A 372 -13.98 -18.26 -17.62
C GLN A 372 -15.42 -18.18 -17.09
N ILE A 373 -16.19 -17.19 -17.52
CA ILE A 373 -17.61 -17.06 -17.13
C ILE A 373 -18.40 -18.26 -17.64
N SER A 374 -18.21 -18.64 -18.91
CA SER A 374 -18.83 -19.83 -19.50
C SER A 374 -18.50 -21.08 -18.68
N TYR A 375 -17.24 -21.26 -18.31
CA TYR A 375 -16.81 -22.38 -17.48
C TYR A 375 -17.52 -22.40 -16.12
N PHE A 376 -17.64 -21.26 -15.43
CA PHE A 376 -18.35 -21.17 -14.15
C PHE A 376 -19.85 -21.51 -14.28
N ILE A 377 -20.51 -21.03 -15.34
CA ILE A 377 -21.92 -21.31 -15.60
C ILE A 377 -22.14 -22.81 -15.85
N HIS A 378 -21.26 -23.44 -16.63
CA HIS A 378 -21.37 -24.85 -16.97
C HIS A 378 -20.85 -25.79 -15.88
N ASN A 379 -20.09 -25.29 -14.90
CA ASN A 379 -19.50 -26.08 -13.81
C ASN A 379 -19.82 -25.47 -12.43
N PRO A 380 -21.11 -25.38 -12.02
CA PRO A 380 -21.47 -24.76 -10.74
C PRO A 380 -20.88 -25.47 -9.51
N ALA A 381 -20.60 -26.78 -9.61
CA ALA A 381 -19.90 -27.53 -8.57
C ALA A 381 -18.46 -27.02 -8.33
N PHE A 382 -17.84 -26.39 -9.34
CA PHE A 382 -16.53 -25.76 -9.19
C PHE A 382 -16.57 -24.56 -8.24
N VAL A 383 -17.68 -23.82 -8.20
CA VAL A 383 -17.89 -22.73 -7.23
C VAL A 383 -17.85 -23.27 -5.80
N GLN A 384 -18.49 -24.41 -5.54
CA GLN A 384 -18.41 -25.09 -4.25
C GLN A 384 -16.98 -25.51 -3.92
N LYS A 385 -16.23 -26.04 -4.89
CA LYS A 385 -14.82 -26.41 -4.69
C LYS A 385 -13.96 -25.21 -4.32
N PHE A 386 -14.15 -24.07 -4.99
CA PHE A 386 -13.47 -22.82 -4.69
C PHE A 386 -13.74 -22.36 -3.24
N PHE A 387 -15.01 -22.35 -2.81
CA PHE A 387 -15.33 -22.01 -1.41
C PHE A 387 -14.74 -23.00 -0.41
N THR A 388 -14.80 -24.30 -0.72
CA THR A 388 -14.21 -25.33 0.15
C THR A 388 -12.71 -25.12 0.31
N GLN A 389 -11.99 -24.80 -0.77
CA GLN A 389 -10.54 -24.56 -0.75
C GLN A 389 -10.15 -23.40 0.17
N ILE A 390 -10.94 -22.32 0.20
CA ILE A 390 -10.71 -21.19 1.11
C ILE A 390 -10.69 -21.67 2.56
N PHE A 391 -11.66 -22.49 2.98
CA PHE A 391 -11.77 -22.91 4.38
C PHE A 391 -10.85 -24.08 4.75
N THR A 392 -10.48 -24.94 3.79
CA THR A 392 -9.63 -26.10 4.09
C THR A 392 -8.14 -25.83 3.95
N THR A 393 -7.74 -24.97 3.01
CA THR A 393 -6.34 -24.78 2.64
C THR A 393 -5.91 -23.34 2.94
N ASP A 394 -6.58 -22.36 2.36
CA ASP A 394 -6.10 -20.98 2.40
C ASP A 394 -6.23 -20.36 3.79
N LEU A 395 -7.31 -20.69 4.53
CA LEU A 395 -7.51 -20.20 5.90
C LEU A 395 -6.37 -20.66 6.83
N ALA A 396 -5.89 -21.89 6.68
CA ALA A 396 -4.77 -22.40 7.46
C ALA A 396 -3.49 -21.61 7.17
N TRP A 397 -3.21 -21.30 5.91
CA TRP A 397 -2.09 -20.46 5.50
C TRP A 397 -2.24 -19.00 5.98
N MET A 398 -3.45 -18.44 5.92
CA MET A 398 -3.73 -17.10 6.45
C MET A 398 -3.49 -17.03 7.96
N ILE A 399 -3.94 -18.04 8.72
CA ILE A 399 -3.70 -18.12 10.16
C ILE A 399 -2.21 -18.31 10.44
N TYR A 400 -1.53 -19.17 9.70
CA TYR A 400 -0.08 -19.40 9.84
C TYR A 400 0.71 -18.10 9.61
N GLY A 401 0.39 -17.35 8.55
CA GLY A 401 1.02 -16.08 8.23
C GLY A 401 0.81 -15.00 9.30
N ILE A 402 -0.32 -15.00 10.02
CA ILE A 402 -0.58 -14.07 11.13
C ILE A 402 0.41 -14.27 12.29
N PHE A 403 0.94 -15.48 12.49
CA PHE A 403 1.81 -15.80 13.63
C PHE A 403 3.29 -15.98 13.25
N ASN A 404 3.66 -15.80 11.98
CA ASN A 404 5.04 -15.98 11.50
C ASN A 404 5.66 -14.68 10.97
N PHE A 405 5.89 -13.74 11.88
CA PHE A 405 6.50 -12.44 11.57
C PHE A 405 8.02 -12.49 11.31
N PHE A 406 8.73 -13.53 11.74
CA PHE A 406 10.20 -13.61 11.72
C PHE A 406 10.77 -14.71 10.82
N SER A 407 9.93 -15.44 10.08
CA SER A 407 10.39 -16.51 9.19
C SER A 407 10.40 -16.07 7.72
N ALA A 408 11.03 -14.92 7.42
CA ALA A 408 11.51 -14.71 6.06
C ALA A 408 12.59 -15.78 5.81
N GLY A 409 12.33 -16.68 4.86
CA GLY A 409 13.21 -17.81 4.53
C GLY A 409 12.55 -19.18 4.43
N SER A 410 11.23 -19.31 4.31
CA SER A 410 10.68 -20.55 3.74
C SER A 410 10.73 -20.47 2.21
N ALA A 411 11.56 -21.31 1.59
CA ALA A 411 11.74 -21.47 0.15
C ALA A 411 10.48 -21.98 -0.62
N ASN A 412 9.28 -21.74 -0.09
CA ASN A 412 8.00 -22.20 -0.64
C ASN A 412 6.99 -21.05 -0.83
N HIS A 413 7.46 -19.83 -1.07
CA HIS A 413 6.63 -18.77 -1.65
C HIS A 413 7.01 -18.51 -3.10
#